data_AF-A0A2P4Y3V1-F1
#
_entry.id   AF-A0A2P4Y3V1-F1
#
_cell.length_a   1.000
_cell.length_b   1.000
_cell.length_c   1.000
_cell.angle_alpha   90.00
_cell.angle_beta   90.00
_cell.angle_gamma   90.00
#
_symmetry.space_group_name_H-M   'P 1'
#
loop_
_entity.id
_entity.type
_entity.pdbx_description
1 polymer ?
#
loop_
_entity_poly.entity_id
_entity_poly.type
_entity_poly.pdbx_seq_one_letter_code
_entity_poly.pdbx_strand_id
1 'polypeptide(L)'
;MDYGLFFQFDTGVTTKFEVAIFADADWAGDTRDAKSVSGAVVMINGIPIEWHSKKQSSVALSTMEAEYVAAAVAVKDCIWSAIKVMENEMATQRSKHINIRFHFIRDTIAKGDVVVKYCPTQEQLADIFTKPLQRVLFERLRLRLRVVSVA
;
A
#
# COMPACT_ATOMS: atom_id res chain seq x y z
N MET A 1 24.32 21.22 -29.57
CA MET A 1 24.32 21.48 -28.11
C MET A 1 22.86 21.40 -27.70
N ASP A 2 22.46 20.30 -27.06
CA ASP A 2 21.09 20.12 -26.55
C ASP A 2 20.97 20.82 -25.21
N TYR A 3 20.17 21.88 -25.16
CA TYR A 3 19.80 22.53 -23.91
C TYR A 3 18.49 21.90 -23.41
N GLY A 4 18.55 21.16 -22.30
CA GLY A 4 17.37 20.70 -21.58
C GLY A 4 16.97 21.72 -20.49
N LEU A 5 15.69 22.08 -20.44
CA LEU A 5 15.11 22.87 -19.35
C LEU A 5 14.67 21.94 -18.20
N PHE A 6 14.84 22.37 -16.96
CA PHE A 6 14.11 21.78 -15.83
C PHE A 6 13.60 22.86 -14.86
N PHE A 7 12.36 22.69 -14.44
CA PHE A 7 11.55 23.66 -13.72
C PHE A 7 11.66 23.45 -12.20
N GLN A 8 11.83 24.54 -11.45
CA GLN A 8 11.77 24.56 -10.00
C GLN A 8 10.42 25.15 -9.56
N PHE A 9 9.67 24.43 -8.73
CA PHE A 9 8.53 24.99 -8.01
C PHE A 9 9.01 25.46 -6.65
N ASP A 10 9.28 26.77 -6.51
CA ASP A 10 9.31 27.41 -5.20
C ASP A 10 7.97 28.13 -4.99
N THR A 11 6.93 27.34 -4.76
CA THR A 11 5.71 27.89 -4.19
C THR A 11 5.93 27.86 -2.69
N GLY A 12 6.08 29.01 -2.05
CA GLY A 12 6.01 29.18 -0.59
C GLY A 12 4.65 28.76 0.02
N VAL A 13 3.93 27.86 -0.65
CA VAL A 13 2.71 27.17 -0.28
C VAL A 13 3.13 25.74 0.02
N THR A 14 2.96 25.32 1.27
CA THR A 14 3.04 23.90 1.64
C THR A 14 1.90 23.16 0.93
N THR A 15 2.16 22.64 -0.27
CA THR A 15 1.20 21.80 -0.98
C THR A 15 1.02 20.52 -0.16
N LYS A 16 -0.13 20.38 0.50
CA LYS A 16 -0.45 19.16 1.25
C LYS A 16 -0.67 18.03 0.24
N PHE A 17 0.15 16.99 0.31
CA PHE A 17 -0.07 15.75 -0.42
C PHE A 17 -1.04 14.87 0.36
N GLU A 18 -2.08 14.38 -0.31
CA GLU A 18 -2.96 13.37 0.28
C GLU A 18 -2.43 11.98 -0.08
N VAL A 19 -2.04 11.22 0.95
CA VAL A 19 -1.59 9.84 0.80
C VAL A 19 -2.66 8.91 1.35
N ALA A 20 -3.11 7.96 0.53
CA ALA A 20 -4.07 6.94 0.92
C ALA A 20 -3.48 5.54 0.67
N ILE A 21 -3.69 4.63 1.60
CA ILE A 21 -3.19 3.26 1.52
C ILE A 21 -4.34 2.30 1.71
N PHE A 22 -4.45 1.36 0.78
CA PHE A 22 -5.38 0.25 0.84
C PHE A 22 -4.55 -1.00 1.10
N ALA A 23 -4.91 -1.78 2.11
CA ALA A 23 -4.23 -3.00 2.50
C ALA A 23 -5.25 -4.09 2.78
N ASP A 24 -4.97 -5.30 2.30
CA ASP A 24 -5.81 -6.47 2.50
C ASP A 24 -4.92 -7.72 2.62
N ALA A 25 -5.45 -8.77 3.22
CA ALA A 25 -4.83 -10.09 3.24
C ALA A 25 -5.84 -11.17 2.90
N ASP A 26 -5.41 -12.16 2.12
CA ASP A 26 -6.11 -13.42 1.95
C ASP A 26 -5.47 -14.49 2.83
N TRP A 27 -6.21 -14.95 3.84
CA TRP A 27 -5.71 -15.90 4.84
C TRP A 27 -5.64 -17.32 4.28
N ALA A 28 -4.50 -17.98 4.49
CA ALA A 28 -4.25 -19.36 4.05
C ALA A 28 -4.51 -19.64 2.55
N GLY A 29 -4.41 -18.61 1.68
CA GLY A 29 -4.67 -18.73 0.25
C GLY A 29 -3.74 -19.73 -0.49
N ASP A 30 -2.59 -20.10 0.08
CA ASP A 30 -1.76 -21.20 -0.41
C ASP A 30 -1.93 -22.46 0.43
N THR A 31 -2.61 -23.47 -0.13
CA THR A 31 -2.90 -24.76 0.51
C THR A 31 -1.66 -25.63 0.77
N ARG A 32 -0.49 -25.26 0.23
CA ARG A 32 0.76 -26.02 0.40
C ARG A 32 1.52 -25.69 1.69
N ASP A 33 1.42 -24.45 2.17
CA ASP A 33 2.11 -24.02 3.40
C ASP A 33 1.26 -23.13 4.31
N ALA A 34 -0.04 -22.98 4.02
CA ALA A 34 -1.03 -22.20 4.78
C ALA A 34 -0.65 -20.73 4.98
N LYS A 35 0.24 -20.18 4.15
CA LYS A 35 0.68 -18.78 4.27
C LYS A 35 -0.30 -17.86 3.57
N SER A 36 -0.59 -16.73 4.22
CA SER A 36 -1.46 -15.69 3.68
C SER A 36 -0.78 -14.91 2.55
N VAL A 37 -1.58 -14.31 1.67
CA VAL A 37 -1.11 -13.36 0.65
C VAL A 37 -1.55 -11.96 1.07
N SER A 38 -0.63 -11.02 1.18
CA SER A 38 -0.91 -9.61 1.45
C SER A 38 -0.89 -8.80 0.17
N GLY A 39 -1.89 -7.95 -0.02
CA GLY A 39 -1.93 -6.98 -1.09
C GLY A 39 -2.00 -5.57 -0.52
N ALA A 40 -1.33 -4.65 -1.19
CA ALA A 40 -1.48 -3.23 -0.88
C ALA A 40 -1.35 -2.36 -2.12
N VAL A 41 -1.98 -1.20 -2.06
CA VAL A 41 -1.77 -0.11 -3.03
C VAL A 41 -1.65 1.22 -2.30
N VAL A 42 -0.65 1.98 -2.70
CA VAL A 42 -0.34 3.32 -2.22
C VAL A 42 -0.78 4.33 -3.29
N MET A 43 -1.58 5.30 -2.87
CA MET A 43 -2.13 6.35 -3.70
C MET A 43 -1.60 7.70 -3.24
N ILE A 44 -1.13 8.53 -4.18
CA ILE A 44 -0.85 9.95 -3.93
C ILE A 44 -1.83 10.76 -4.78
N ASN A 45 -2.61 11.64 -4.14
CA ASN A 45 -3.62 12.49 -4.79
C ASN A 45 -4.54 11.69 -5.74
N GLY A 46 -4.95 10.49 -5.32
CA GLY A 46 -5.83 9.61 -6.11
C GLY A 46 -5.16 8.96 -7.33
N ILE A 47 -3.83 8.93 -7.39
CA ILE A 47 -3.04 8.23 -8.41
C ILE A 47 -2.28 7.07 -7.75
N PRO A 48 -2.40 5.82 -8.24
CA PRO A 48 -1.61 4.72 -7.73
C PRO A 48 -0.14 4.90 -8.11
N ILE A 49 0.74 4.87 -7.12
CA ILE A 49 2.18 5.02 -7.32
C ILE A 49 2.95 3.71 -7.07
N GLU A 50 2.44 2.87 -6.18
CA GLU A 50 3.07 1.60 -5.80
C GLU A 50 1.96 0.62 -5.42
N TRP A 51 2.10 -0.62 -5.87
CA TRP A 51 1.22 -1.72 -5.50
C TRP A 51 2.02 -3.00 -5.40
N HIS A 52 1.54 -3.93 -4.58
CA HIS A 52 2.14 -5.25 -4.51
C HIS A 52 1.13 -6.32 -4.10
N SER A 53 1.44 -7.56 -4.47
CA SER A 53 0.88 -8.77 -3.91
C SER A 53 2.05 -9.64 -3.44
N LYS A 54 2.15 -9.91 -2.14
CA LYS A 54 3.28 -10.62 -1.53
C LYS A 54 2.78 -11.69 -0.58
N LYS A 55 3.26 -12.91 -0.78
CA LYS A 55 3.08 -14.01 0.16
C LYS A 55 3.80 -13.69 1.48
N GLN A 56 3.12 -13.84 2.61
CA GLN A 56 3.69 -13.61 3.94
C GLN A 56 4.78 -14.63 4.25
N SER A 57 5.83 -14.23 4.97
CA SER A 57 6.95 -15.11 5.32
C SER A 57 6.63 -16.07 6.47
N SER A 58 5.64 -15.75 7.29
CA SER A 58 5.17 -16.55 8.43
C SER A 58 3.71 -16.93 8.22
N VAL A 59 3.30 -18.08 8.77
CA VAL A 59 1.91 -18.51 8.84
C VAL A 59 1.20 -17.65 9.88
N ALA A 60 0.16 -16.92 9.48
CA ALA A 60 -0.69 -16.18 10.41
C ALA A 60 -1.64 -17.16 11.10
N LEU A 61 -1.78 -17.04 12.42
CA LEU A 61 -2.64 -17.91 13.24
C LEU A 61 -4.12 -17.47 13.19
N SER A 62 -4.42 -16.32 12.59
CA SER A 62 -5.78 -15.82 12.39
C SER A 62 -5.89 -14.85 11.20
N THR A 63 -7.12 -14.60 10.73
CA THR A 63 -7.41 -13.54 9.74
C THR A 63 -7.04 -12.15 10.26
N MET A 64 -7.34 -11.85 11.53
CA MET A 64 -6.96 -10.58 12.18
C MET A 64 -5.44 -10.37 12.17
N GLU A 65 -4.66 -11.41 12.46
CA GLU A 65 -3.20 -11.34 12.39
C GLU A 65 -2.72 -11.11 10.95
N ALA A 66 -3.32 -11.79 9.97
CA ALA A 66 -2.97 -11.61 8.57
C ALA A 66 -3.26 -10.18 8.07
N GLU A 67 -4.42 -9.62 8.42
CA GLU A 67 -4.82 -8.23 8.13
C GLU A 67 -3.88 -7.23 8.80
N TYR A 68 -3.55 -7.45 10.07
CA TYR A 68 -2.61 -6.58 10.78
C TYR A 68 -1.24 -6.58 10.11
N VAL A 69 -0.72 -7.76 9.74
CA VAL A 69 0.56 -7.88 9.05
C VAL A 69 0.51 -7.17 7.69
N ALA A 70 -0.59 -7.28 6.94
CA ALA A 70 -0.78 -6.56 5.69
C ALA A 70 -0.77 -5.03 5.90
N ALA A 71 -1.53 -4.53 6.87
CA ALA A 71 -1.53 -3.12 7.24
C ALA A 71 -0.13 -2.64 7.64
N ALA A 72 0.60 -3.44 8.42
CA ALA A 72 1.96 -3.11 8.85
C ALA A 72 2.96 -3.02 7.70
N VAL A 73 2.86 -3.93 6.73
CA VAL A 73 3.67 -3.90 5.52
C VAL A 73 3.29 -2.70 4.65
N ALA A 74 2.00 -2.41 4.51
CA ALA A 74 1.51 -1.30 3.70
C ALA A 74 1.90 0.07 4.28
N VAL A 75 1.81 0.27 5.60
CA VAL A 75 2.29 1.49 6.29
C VAL A 75 3.79 1.66 6.11
N LYS A 76 4.55 0.58 6.29
CA LYS A 76 5.99 0.60 6.02
C LYS A 76 6.26 1.03 4.58
N ASP A 77 5.61 0.39 3.61
CA ASP A 77 5.84 0.67 2.20
C ASP A 77 5.48 2.12 1.88
N CYS A 78 4.39 2.68 2.43
CA CYS A 78 4.07 4.11 2.31
C CYS A 78 5.16 5.03 2.84
N ILE A 79 5.74 4.74 4.01
CA ILE A 79 6.84 5.56 4.55
C ILE A 79 8.03 5.51 3.60
N TRP A 80 8.35 4.34 3.06
CA TRP A 80 9.41 4.22 2.06
C TRP A 80 9.07 4.92 0.75
N SER A 81 7.82 4.85 0.27
CA SER A 81 7.38 5.57 -0.93
C SER A 81 7.45 7.08 -0.71
N ALA A 82 7.04 7.57 0.46
CA ALA A 82 7.13 8.99 0.82
C ALA A 82 8.60 9.46 0.87
N ILE A 83 9.49 8.68 1.50
CA ILE A 83 10.93 8.95 1.51
C ILE A 83 11.49 8.97 0.08
N LYS A 84 11.17 7.96 -0.76
CA LYS A 84 11.60 7.90 -2.17
C LYS A 84 11.15 9.13 -2.96
N VAL A 85 9.91 9.59 -2.75
CA VAL A 85 9.36 10.78 -3.41
C VAL A 85 10.06 12.05 -2.90
N MET A 86 10.39 12.14 -1.62
CA MET A 86 11.07 13.29 -1.02
C MET A 86 12.57 13.36 -1.38
N GLU A 87 13.24 12.21 -1.48
CA GLU A 87 14.69 12.12 -1.66
C GLU A 87 15.10 11.88 -3.13
N ASN A 88 14.16 11.61 -4.05
CA ASN A 88 14.46 11.24 -5.45
C ASN A 88 15.40 10.02 -5.57
N GLU A 89 15.52 9.18 -4.53
CA GLU A 89 16.41 8.03 -4.48
C GLU A 89 15.68 6.72 -4.17
N MET A 90 16.16 5.62 -4.78
CA MET A 90 15.66 4.27 -4.56
C MET A 90 16.20 3.67 -3.25
N ALA A 91 15.59 4.04 -2.12
CA ALA A 91 15.91 3.41 -0.84
C ALA A 91 15.56 1.90 -0.84
N THR A 92 16.53 1.07 -0.45
CA THR A 92 16.46 -0.41 -0.51
C THR A 92 15.93 -1.04 0.78
N GLN A 93 15.16 -2.12 0.62
CA GLN A 93 14.46 -2.80 1.69
C GLN A 93 15.38 -3.59 2.65
N ARG A 94 15.33 -3.26 3.95
CA ARG A 94 15.35 -4.27 5.02
C ARG A 94 14.83 -3.69 6.33
N SER A 95 13.87 -4.37 6.96
CA SER A 95 13.55 -4.12 8.37
C SER A 95 13.29 -5.46 9.05
N LYS A 96 14.27 -5.83 9.86
CA LYS A 96 14.34 -7.04 10.67
C LYS A 96 13.31 -6.90 11.80
N HIS A 97 12.48 -7.93 11.97
CA HIS A 97 11.50 -8.16 13.03
C HIS A 97 10.12 -7.49 12.89
N ILE A 98 9.11 -8.36 12.94
CA ILE A 98 7.68 -8.02 12.90
C ILE A 98 7.27 -7.23 14.15
N ASN A 99 7.78 -7.58 15.34
CA ASN A 99 7.46 -6.96 16.64
C ASN A 99 7.74 -5.45 16.71
N ILE A 100 8.81 -4.97 16.06
CA ILE A 100 9.14 -3.53 16.01
C ILE A 100 8.09 -2.76 15.18
N ARG A 101 7.53 -3.41 14.16
CA ARG A 101 6.49 -2.80 13.31
C ARG A 101 5.20 -2.58 14.09
N PHE A 102 4.85 -3.51 14.99
CA PHE A 102 3.63 -3.38 15.80
C PHE A 102 3.65 -2.14 16.68
N HIS A 103 4.75 -1.91 17.41
CA HIS A 103 4.89 -0.73 18.25
C HIS A 103 4.91 0.55 17.41
N PHE A 104 5.66 0.56 16.32
CA PHE A 104 5.75 1.72 15.43
C PHE A 104 4.39 2.17 14.88
N ILE A 105 3.54 1.24 14.44
CA ILE A 105 2.20 1.58 13.92
C ILE A 105 1.30 2.14 15.02
N ARG A 106 1.31 1.52 16.20
CA ARG A 106 0.53 2.00 17.34
C ARG A 106 0.96 3.40 17.76
N ASP A 107 2.26 3.67 17.77
CA ASP A 107 2.80 4.99 18.11
C ASP A 107 2.45 6.05 17.05
N THR A 108 2.49 5.69 15.77
CA THR A 108 2.16 6.60 14.65
C THR A 108 0.67 6.94 14.62
N ILE A 109 -0.20 5.97 14.93
CA ILE A 109 -1.64 6.20 15.09
C ILE A 109 -1.90 7.06 16.33
N ALA A 110 -1.25 6.78 17.46
CA ALA A 110 -1.40 7.55 18.69
C ALA A 110 -0.95 9.01 18.57
N LYS A 111 0.06 9.28 17.73
CA LYS A 111 0.51 10.64 17.38
C LYS A 111 -0.45 11.38 16.45
N GLY A 112 -1.35 10.67 15.78
CA GLY A 112 -2.28 11.23 14.79
C GLY A 112 -1.69 11.39 13.39
N ASP A 113 -0.46 10.90 13.17
CA ASP A 113 0.23 10.96 11.87
C ASP A 113 -0.42 10.02 10.84
N VAL A 114 -1.07 8.94 11.30
CA VAL A 114 -1.79 7.98 10.46
C VAL A 114 -3.19 7.73 11.03
N VAL A 115 -4.22 7.86 10.18
CA VAL A 115 -5.60 7.57 10.54
C VAL A 115 -6.04 6.27 9.86
N VAL A 116 -6.30 5.25 10.67
CA VAL A 116 -6.84 3.96 10.17
C VAL A 116 -8.37 4.05 10.15
N LYS A 117 -8.97 3.80 8.98
CA LYS A 117 -10.42 3.74 8.81
C LYS A 117 -10.81 2.41 8.21
N TYR A 118 -11.96 1.89 8.61
CA TYR A 118 -12.58 0.75 7.96
C TYR A 118 -12.92 1.10 6.49
N CYS A 119 -12.61 0.20 5.56
CA CYS A 119 -12.91 0.33 4.15
C CYS A 119 -13.75 -0.88 3.69
N PRO A 120 -14.95 -0.68 3.14
CA PRO A 120 -15.78 -1.78 2.65
C PRO A 120 -15.17 -2.41 1.38
N THR A 121 -15.43 -3.69 1.14
CA THR A 121 -14.94 -4.49 -0.02
C THR A 121 -15.18 -3.83 -1.38
N GLN A 122 -16.26 -3.07 -1.53
CA GLN A 122 -16.57 -2.38 -2.79
C GLN A 122 -15.60 -1.23 -3.11
N GLU A 123 -14.87 -0.77 -2.09
CA GLU A 123 -13.94 0.36 -2.15
C GLU A 123 -12.49 -0.03 -1.85
N GLN A 124 -12.27 -1.26 -1.36
CA GLN A 124 -10.97 -1.79 -0.99
C GLN A 124 -10.13 -2.10 -2.24
N LEU A 125 -9.30 -1.15 -2.67
CA LEU A 125 -8.48 -1.31 -3.88
C LEU A 125 -7.43 -2.43 -3.74
N ALA A 126 -7.07 -2.83 -2.53
CA ALA A 126 -6.14 -3.93 -2.31
C ALA A 126 -6.72 -5.31 -2.67
N ASP A 127 -8.06 -5.45 -2.71
CA ASP A 127 -8.73 -6.71 -3.00
C ASP A 127 -8.39 -7.26 -4.40
N ILE A 128 -8.08 -6.37 -5.36
CA ILE A 128 -7.68 -6.78 -6.73
C ILE A 128 -6.34 -7.54 -6.75
N PHE A 129 -5.52 -7.37 -5.70
CA PHE A 129 -4.20 -7.98 -5.58
C PHE A 129 -4.20 -9.23 -4.70
N THR A 130 -5.25 -9.48 -3.94
CA THR A 130 -5.35 -10.59 -2.98
C THR A 130 -6.40 -11.62 -3.34
N LYS A 131 -7.49 -11.22 -4.00
CA LYS A 131 -8.68 -12.08 -4.18
C LYS A 131 -9.08 -12.22 -5.64
N PRO A 132 -9.60 -13.39 -6.06
CA PRO A 132 -10.29 -13.53 -7.33
C PRO A 132 -11.65 -12.79 -7.24
N LEU A 133 -11.76 -11.65 -7.92
CA LEU A 133 -12.94 -10.80 -7.86
C LEU A 133 -13.94 -11.12 -8.98
N GLN A 134 -15.23 -10.96 -8.66
CA GLN A 134 -16.29 -10.98 -9.67
C GLN A 134 -16.10 -9.83 -10.67
N ARG A 135 -16.41 -10.08 -11.95
CA ARG A 135 -16.17 -9.15 -13.07
C ARG A 135 -16.60 -7.71 -12.77
N VAL A 136 -17.81 -7.50 -12.22
CA VAL A 136 -18.35 -6.17 -11.93
C VAL A 136 -17.50 -5.42 -10.90
N LEU A 137 -17.08 -6.11 -9.83
CA LEU A 137 -16.24 -5.52 -8.80
C LEU A 137 -14.81 -5.29 -9.33
N PHE A 138 -14.28 -6.23 -10.10
CA PHE A 138 -12.98 -6.11 -10.76
C PHE A 138 -12.93 -4.88 -11.68
N GLU A 139 -13.89 -4.73 -12.59
CA GLU A 139 -13.96 -3.58 -13.51
C GLU A 139 -14.05 -2.25 -12.75
N ARG A 140 -14.83 -2.20 -11.65
CA ARG A 140 -14.96 -1.01 -10.81
C ARG A 140 -13.64 -0.63 -10.13
N LEU A 141 -12.98 -1.57 -9.46
CA LEU A 141 -11.71 -1.32 -8.78
C LEU A 141 -10.59 -1.00 -9.79
N ARG A 142 -10.57 -1.69 -10.93
CA ARG A 142 -9.65 -1.42 -12.03
C ARG A 142 -9.78 0.01 -12.57
N LEU A 143 -11.01 0.51 -12.74
CA LEU A 143 -11.25 1.90 -13.15
C LEU A 143 -10.75 2.91 -12.11
N ARG A 144 -10.94 2.62 -10.82
CA ARG A 144 -10.37 3.46 -9.73
C ARG A 144 -8.84 3.48 -9.74
N LEU A 145 -8.20 2.38 -10.17
CA LEU A 145 -6.76 2.33 -10.42
C LEU A 145 -6.33 2.97 -11.75
N ARG A 146 -7.25 3.52 -12.53
CA ARG A 146 -7.01 4.14 -13.84
C ARG A 146 -6.37 3.19 -14.87
N VAL A 147 -6.55 1.87 -14.70
CA VAL A 147 -6.03 0.87 -15.63
C VAL A 147 -7.03 0.64 -16.76
N VAL A 148 -6.70 1.08 -17.97
CA VAL A 148 -7.54 0.90 -19.17
C VAL A 148 -7.16 -0.36 -19.94
N SER A 149 -8.09 -0.95 -20.70
CA SER A 149 -7.75 -2.02 -21.64
C SER A 149 -7.19 -1.39 -22.91
N VAL A 150 -6.02 -1.83 -23.32
CA VAL A 150 -5.52 -1.52 -24.66
C VAL A 150 -6.12 -2.58 -25.60
N ALA A 151 -6.82 -2.11 -26.63
CA ALA A 151 -7.43 -2.94 -27.67
C ALA A 151 -6.40 -3.31 -28.74
#